data_AF-A0A957A9I0-F1
#
_entry.id   AF-A0A957A9I0-F1
#
_cell.length_a   1.000
_cell.length_b   1.000
_cell.length_c   1.000
_cell.angle_alpha   90.00
_cell.angle_beta   90.00
_cell.angle_gamma   90.00
#
_symmetry.space_group_name_H-M   'P 1'
#
loop_
_entity.id
_entity.type
_entity.pdbx_description
1 polymer ?
#
loop_
_entity_poly.entity_id
_entity_poly.type
_entity_poly.pdbx_seq_one_letter_code
_entity_poly.pdbx_strand_id
1 'polypeptide(L)'
;GMLLNDCMQLMDPVPGRTNSIAPGKRILSSMSPTIVLRDGEPFMTLGTPGGLKIFGSVFQAIVNVIDHGMTLQQAVEAARAWDRGTGLELEEGYPGFANLKA
;
A
#
# COMPACT_ATOMS: atom_id res chain seq x y z
N GLY A 1 -9.77 21.62 20.38
CA GLY A 1 -10.90 21.03 19.63
C GLY A 1 -10.59 19.58 19.32
N MET A 2 -11.60 18.80 18.91
CA MET A 2 -11.42 17.41 18.46
C MET A 2 -11.62 17.33 16.95
N LEU A 3 -10.73 16.64 16.24
CA LEU A 3 -10.87 16.38 14.80
C LEU A 3 -11.53 15.00 14.62
N LEU A 4 -12.53 14.95 13.76
CA LEU A 4 -13.24 13.72 13.41
C LEU A 4 -12.72 13.19 12.06
N ASN A 5 -12.73 11.86 11.89
CA ASN A 5 -12.32 11.23 10.64
C ASN A 5 -13.45 11.21 9.59
N ASP A 6 -13.09 10.94 8.35
CA ASP A 6 -13.97 10.81 7.19
C ASP A 6 -14.02 9.38 6.64
N CYS A 7 -13.65 8.37 7.44
CA CYS A 7 -13.37 7.02 6.94
C CYS A 7 -14.57 6.30 6.31
N MET A 8 -15.79 6.80 6.50
CA MET A 8 -16.98 6.34 5.77
C MET A 8 -16.84 6.51 4.25
N GLN A 9 -15.99 7.42 3.75
CA GLN A 9 -15.71 7.56 2.31
C GLN A 9 -15.11 6.29 1.67
N LEU A 10 -14.56 5.37 2.48
CA LEU A 10 -14.03 4.10 1.98
C LEU A 10 -15.12 3.07 1.67
N MET A 11 -16.38 3.33 2.02
CA MET A 11 -17.52 2.44 1.76
C MET A 11 -18.16 2.72 0.39
N ASP A 12 -18.85 1.73 -0.15
CA ASP A 12 -19.64 1.89 -1.36
C ASP A 12 -21.00 2.54 -1.03
N PRO A 13 -21.35 3.69 -1.64
CA PRO A 13 -22.64 4.32 -1.40
C PRO A 13 -23.81 3.58 -2.05
N VAL A 14 -23.55 2.71 -3.04
CA VAL A 14 -24.59 1.93 -3.72
C VAL A 14 -24.93 0.71 -2.87
N PRO A 15 -26.22 0.51 -2.49
CA PRO A 15 -26.63 -0.65 -1.70
C PRO A 15 -26.41 -1.99 -2.42
N GLY A 16 -26.31 -3.08 -1.64
CA GLY A 16 -26.27 -4.45 -2.17
C GLY A 16 -24.90 -4.95 -2.62
N ARG A 17 -23.82 -4.19 -2.40
CA ARG A 17 -22.43 -4.59 -2.67
C ARG A 17 -21.71 -5.03 -1.38
N THR A 18 -20.63 -5.79 -1.53
CA THR A 18 -19.85 -6.32 -0.39
C THR A 18 -19.40 -5.23 0.57
N ASN A 19 -19.01 -4.06 0.07
CA ASN A 19 -18.54 -2.93 0.87
C ASN A 19 -19.59 -1.81 1.01
N SER A 20 -20.87 -2.08 0.77
CA SER A 20 -21.92 -1.06 0.96
C SER A 20 -22.02 -0.61 2.42
N ILE A 21 -22.42 0.66 2.61
CA ILE A 21 -22.71 1.27 3.90
C ILE A 21 -23.80 0.47 4.64
N ALA A 22 -23.58 0.17 5.92
CA ALA A 22 -24.59 -0.41 6.82
C ALA A 22 -24.32 -0.02 8.29
N PRO A 23 -25.36 0.10 9.14
CA PRO A 23 -25.19 0.43 10.56
C PRO A 23 -24.27 -0.56 11.28
N GLY A 24 -23.31 -0.05 12.05
CA GLY A 24 -22.36 -0.87 12.84
C GLY A 24 -21.34 -1.67 12.03
N LYS A 25 -21.39 -1.63 10.69
CA LYS A 25 -20.45 -2.35 9.83
C LYS A 25 -19.08 -1.65 9.84
N ARG A 26 -18.03 -2.43 10.06
CA ARG A 26 -16.64 -1.94 9.94
C ARG A 26 -16.30 -1.66 8.49
N ILE A 27 -15.61 -0.55 8.26
CA ILE A 27 -15.11 -0.15 6.94
C ILE A 27 -14.07 -1.12 6.42
N LEU A 28 -13.99 -1.27 5.10
CA LEU A 28 -12.81 -1.82 4.45
C LEU A 28 -11.60 -0.91 4.71
N SER A 29 -10.47 -1.51 5.02
CA SER A 29 -9.20 -0.79 5.17
C SER A 29 -8.12 -1.44 4.31
N SER A 30 -7.25 -0.62 3.75
CA SER A 30 -6.05 -1.07 3.03
C SER A 30 -4.82 -1.15 3.92
N MET A 31 -4.95 -0.80 5.21
CA MET A 31 -3.84 -0.89 6.16
C MET A 31 -3.30 -2.33 6.21
N SER A 32 -2.00 -2.47 5.95
CA SER A 32 -1.31 -3.75 5.94
C SER A 32 -0.07 -3.72 6.84
N PRO A 33 -0.21 -3.42 8.16
CA PRO A 33 0.91 -3.52 9.08
C PRO A 33 1.39 -4.97 9.10
N THR A 34 2.66 -5.18 8.77
CA THR A 34 3.21 -6.51 8.50
C THR A 34 4.47 -6.74 9.31
N ILE A 35 4.56 -7.91 9.96
CA ILE A 35 5.77 -8.41 10.60
C ILE A 35 6.20 -9.65 9.82
N VAL A 36 7.41 -9.63 9.28
CA VAL A 36 8.01 -10.77 8.59
C VAL A 36 8.89 -11.53 9.57
N LEU A 37 8.71 -12.85 9.62
CA LEU A 37 9.48 -13.74 10.46
C LEU A 37 10.52 -14.49 9.61
N ARG A 38 11.67 -14.80 10.20
CA ARG A 38 12.67 -15.73 9.66
C ARG A 38 12.97 -16.74 10.75
N ASP A 39 12.75 -18.02 10.45
CA ASP A 39 12.95 -19.12 11.41
C ASP A 39 12.16 -18.94 12.72
N GLY A 40 10.96 -18.37 12.62
CA GLY A 40 10.08 -18.10 13.77
C GLY A 40 10.38 -16.79 14.52
N GLU A 41 11.50 -16.14 14.24
CA GLU A 41 11.92 -14.90 14.90
C GLU A 41 11.61 -13.65 14.06
N PRO A 42 11.25 -12.51 14.67
CA PRO A 42 11.04 -11.26 13.95
C PRO A 42 12.27 -10.84 13.13
N PHE A 43 12.08 -10.69 11.82
CA PHE A 43 13.13 -10.29 10.89
C PHE A 43 13.00 -8.83 10.46
N MET A 44 11.78 -8.39 10.09
CA MET A 44 11.51 -7.00 9.76
C MET A 44 10.04 -6.63 9.96
N THR A 45 9.76 -5.33 10.13
CA THR A 45 8.41 -4.77 10.23
C THR A 45 8.19 -3.74 9.14
N LEU A 46 7.02 -3.79 8.49
CA LEU A 46 6.68 -2.94 7.36
C LEU A 46 5.29 -2.32 7.55
N GLY A 47 5.16 -1.08 7.10
CA GLY A 47 3.92 -0.34 7.08
C GLY A 47 4.13 1.01 6.38
N THR A 48 3.09 1.50 5.72
CA THR A 48 3.13 2.79 5.03
C THR A 48 1.71 3.36 4.91
N PRO A 49 1.51 4.68 4.91
CA PRO A 49 0.26 5.29 4.49
C PRO A 49 0.07 5.19 2.96
N GLY A 50 -1.07 5.64 2.44
CA GLY A 50 -1.30 5.74 0.99
C GLY A 50 -2.58 5.09 0.45
N GLY A 51 -3.53 4.75 1.32
CA GLY A 51 -4.82 4.18 0.91
C GLY A 51 -4.63 2.86 0.16
N LEU A 52 -5.23 2.74 -1.04
CA LEU A 52 -5.12 1.51 -1.84
C LEU A 52 -3.67 1.16 -2.21
N LYS A 53 -2.76 2.14 -2.28
CA LYS A 53 -1.35 1.90 -2.64
C LYS A 53 -0.58 1.10 -1.59
N ILE A 54 -1.09 0.99 -0.36
CA ILE A 54 -0.43 0.30 0.75
C ILE A 54 -0.09 -1.15 0.38
N PHE A 55 -1.01 -1.86 -0.26
CA PHE A 55 -0.81 -3.27 -0.65
C PHE A 55 0.43 -3.43 -1.54
N GLY A 56 0.50 -2.64 -2.61
CA GLY A 56 1.60 -2.69 -3.57
C GLY A 56 2.92 -2.22 -2.97
N SER A 57 2.89 -1.18 -2.13
CA SER A 57 4.11 -0.63 -1.51
C SER A 57 4.73 -1.58 -0.50
N VAL A 58 3.92 -2.24 0.34
CA VAL A 58 4.42 -3.25 1.28
C VAL A 58 4.95 -4.47 0.53
N PHE A 59 4.22 -4.94 -0.49
CA PHE A 59 4.66 -6.05 -1.34
C PHE A 59 6.02 -5.77 -2.00
N GLN A 60 6.18 -4.61 -2.64
CA GLN A 60 7.44 -4.22 -3.28
C GLN A 60 8.59 -4.16 -2.28
N ALA A 61 8.38 -3.64 -1.07
CA ALA A 61 9.40 -3.62 -0.02
C ALA A 61 9.82 -5.03 0.42
N ILE A 62 8.87 -5.96 0.55
CA ILE A 62 9.16 -7.36 0.89
C ILE A 62 10.02 -8.02 -0.19
N VAL A 63 9.62 -7.91 -1.46
CA VAL A 63 10.36 -8.46 -2.62
C VAL A 63 11.76 -7.86 -2.70
N ASN A 64 11.90 -6.55 -2.51
CA ASN A 64 13.19 -5.88 -2.53
C ASN A 64 14.16 -6.40 -1.47
N VAL A 65 13.69 -6.64 -0.24
CA VAL A 65 14.55 -7.18 0.82
C VAL A 65 14.83 -8.67 0.62
N ILE A 66 13.82 -9.47 0.31
CA ILE A 66 13.93 -10.94 0.30
C ILE A 66 14.55 -11.44 -1.02
N ASP A 67 14.02 -11.00 -2.15
CA ASP A 67 14.40 -11.52 -3.47
C ASP A 67 15.58 -10.76 -4.08
N HIS A 68 15.62 -9.44 -3.88
CA HIS A 68 16.71 -8.59 -4.40
C HIS A 68 17.85 -8.35 -3.40
N GLY A 69 17.73 -8.86 -2.16
CA GLY A 69 18.78 -8.74 -1.14
C GLY A 69 19.11 -7.31 -0.75
N MET A 70 18.20 -6.36 -0.98
CA MET A 70 18.40 -4.97 -0.61
C MET A 70 18.42 -4.82 0.91
N THR A 71 19.18 -3.84 1.40
CA THR A 71 19.01 -3.36 2.78
C THR A 71 17.60 -2.76 2.95
N LEU A 72 17.13 -2.67 4.19
CA LEU A 72 15.80 -2.10 4.47
C LEU A 72 15.68 -0.65 3.96
N GLN A 73 16.73 0.17 4.10
CA GLN A 73 16.74 1.54 3.60
C GLN A 73 16.60 1.58 2.08
N GLN A 74 17.39 0.78 1.37
CA GLN A 74 17.31 0.67 -0.09
C GLN A 74 15.92 0.22 -0.56
N ALA A 75 15.31 -0.76 0.11
CA ALA A 75 13.98 -1.24 -0.24
C ALA A 75 12.89 -0.18 -0.04
N VAL A 76 13.04 0.72 0.95
CA VAL A 76 12.11 1.83 1.21
C VAL A 76 12.32 2.99 0.24
N GLU A 77 13.56 3.25 -0.19
CA GLU A 77 13.89 4.31 -1.16
C GLU A 77 13.69 3.91 -2.62
N ALA A 78 13.64 2.60 -2.90
CA ALA A 78 13.39 2.09 -4.24
C ALA A 78 12.06 2.63 -4.79
N ALA A 79 12.12 3.11 -6.04
CA ALA A 79 10.96 3.67 -6.72
C ALA A 79 9.85 2.63 -6.90
N ARG A 80 8.61 3.03 -6.63
CA ARG A 80 7.44 2.15 -6.66
C ARG A 80 6.57 2.35 -7.90
N ALA A 81 5.87 1.28 -8.26
CA ALA A 81 4.78 1.28 -9.23
C ALA A 81 3.44 0.95 -8.57
N TRP A 82 2.34 1.51 -9.11
CA TRP A 82 0.98 1.22 -8.66
C TRP A 82 -0.02 1.30 -9.83
N ASP A 83 -0.94 0.35 -9.91
CA ASP A 83 -2.08 0.40 -10.84
C ASP A 83 -3.33 -0.17 -10.16
N ARG A 84 -4.49 0.41 -10.47
CA ARG A 84 -5.82 -0.03 -10.03
C ARG A 84 -6.75 -0.40 -11.20
N GLY A 85 -6.19 -0.65 -12.38
CA GLY A 85 -6.88 -1.00 -13.62
C GLY A 85 -7.25 0.20 -14.51
N THR A 86 -6.82 1.41 -14.15
CA THR A 86 -7.16 2.65 -14.89
C THR A 86 -5.95 3.41 -15.38
N GLY A 87 -4.73 2.98 -15.01
CA GLY A 87 -3.50 3.66 -15.38
C GLY A 87 -2.37 3.33 -14.41
N LEU A 88 -1.18 3.19 -14.97
CA LEU A 88 0.04 2.94 -14.22
C LEU A 88 0.60 4.26 -13.66
N GLU A 89 0.73 4.31 -12.34
CA GLU A 89 1.43 5.36 -11.62
C GLU A 89 2.84 4.89 -11.26
N LEU A 90 3.85 5.72 -11.55
CA LEU A 90 5.26 5.44 -11.26
C LEU A 90 5.86 6.58 -10.45
N GLU A 91 6.72 6.25 -9.49
CA GLU A 91 7.58 7.23 -8.82
C GLU A 91 8.75 7.67 -9.74
N GLU A 92 9.30 8.86 -9.52
CA GLU A 92 10.26 9.45 -10.47
C GLU A 92 11.58 8.67 -10.60
N GLY A 93 11.95 7.90 -9.58
CA GLY A 93 13.14 7.05 -9.59
C GLY A 93 13.00 5.78 -10.43
N TYR A 94 11.85 5.54 -11.07
CA TYR A 94 11.65 4.34 -11.88
C TYR A 94 12.52 4.40 -13.15
N PRO A 95 13.26 3.33 -13.52
CA PRO A 95 14.08 3.32 -14.72
C PRO A 95 13.24 3.67 -15.97
N GLY A 96 13.69 4.67 -16.74
CA GLY A 96 12.99 5.12 -17.94
C GLY A 96 11.81 6.07 -17.70
N PHE A 97 11.53 6.48 -16.46
CA PHE A 97 10.44 7.42 -16.13
C PHE A 97 10.51 8.73 -16.93
N ALA A 98 11.71 9.27 -17.14
CA ALA A 98 11.91 10.49 -17.94
C ALA A 98 11.42 10.35 -19.39
N ASN A 99 11.45 9.14 -19.96
CA ASN A 99 11.04 8.87 -21.34
C ASN A 99 9.51 8.77 -21.49
N LEU A 100 8.77 8.70 -20.38
CA LEU A 100 7.30 8.62 -20.35
C LEU A 100 6.63 9.98 -20.19
N LYS A 101 7.39 11.03 -19.83
CA LYS A 101 6.91 12.42 -19.67
C LYS A 101 7.04 13.27 -20.94
N ALA A 102 7.61 12.74 -22.03
CA ALA A 102 7.75 13.40 -23.33
C ALA A 102 6.61 13.00 -24.27
#